data_AF-A0A822GWV0-F1
#
_entry.id   AF-A0A822GWV0-F1
#
_cell.length_a   1.000
_cell.length_b   1.000
_cell.length_c   1.000
_cell.angle_alpha   90.00
_cell.angle_beta   90.00
_cell.angle_gamma   90.00
#
_symmetry.space_group_name_H-M   'P 1'
#
loop_
_entity.id
_entity.type
_entity.pdbx_description
1 polymer ?
#
loop_
_entity_poly.entity_id
_entity_poly.type
_entity_poly.pdbx_seq_one_letter_code
_entity_poly.pdbx_strand_id
1 'polypeptide(L)'
;MFSYQCSMLSFEVQQHHVTIGFSHQDMGAAYENKGMLDAAVEHYKKAIEIYEKHVFDKEEYQFNVKELYSQCHVNIARINSRQNKYDDAVELRMKALNIDKKTSQLTAKEKEAQCYFDIGEELYAIDIDRALEFSKK
;
A
#
# COMPACT_ATOMS: atom_id res chain seq x y z
N MET A 1 4.10 34.14 -19.09
CA MET A 1 2.70 33.66 -19.05
C MET A 1 2.56 32.23 -19.57
N PHE A 2 3.13 31.87 -20.72
CA PHE A 2 3.03 30.50 -21.28
C PHE A 2 3.61 29.37 -20.40
N SER A 3 4.70 29.61 -19.67
CA SER A 3 5.30 28.60 -18.78
C SER A 3 4.41 28.25 -17.59
N TYR A 4 3.76 29.25 -16.99
CA TYR A 4 2.86 29.08 -15.83
C TYR A 4 1.57 28.34 -16.19
N GLN A 5 1.08 28.54 -17.42
CA GLN A 5 -0.13 27.89 -17.89
C GLN A 5 0.12 26.41 -18.20
N CYS A 6 1.32 26.08 -18.70
CA CYS A 6 1.74 24.69 -18.92
C CYS A 6 1.95 23.93 -17.59
N SER A 7 2.58 24.55 -16.60
CA SER A 7 2.77 23.95 -15.27
C SER A 7 1.46 23.76 -14.50
N MET A 8 0.49 24.66 -14.69
CA MET A 8 -0.84 24.55 -14.08
C MET A 8 -1.64 23.41 -14.71
N LEU A 9 -1.59 23.26 -16.03
CA LEU A 9 -2.25 22.17 -16.74
C LEU A 9 -1.66 20.80 -16.37
N SER A 10 -0.33 20.68 -16.27
CA SER A 10 0.30 19.42 -15.84
C SER A 10 -0.10 19.05 -14.40
N PHE A 11 -0.20 20.05 -13.51
CA PHE A 11 -0.65 19.86 -12.13
C PHE A 11 -2.11 19.40 -12.06
N GLU A 12 -3.02 20.02 -12.81
CA GLU A 12 -4.43 19.60 -12.86
C GLU A 12 -4.59 18.17 -13.38
N VAL A 13 -3.88 17.82 -14.46
CA VAL A 13 -3.90 16.45 -15.02
C VAL A 13 -3.38 15.43 -14.00
N GLN A 14 -2.29 15.74 -13.29
CA GLN A 14 -1.75 14.89 -12.22
C GLN A 14 -2.76 14.71 -11.07
N GLN A 15 -3.43 15.78 -10.63
CA GLN A 15 -4.47 15.67 -9.60
C GLN A 15 -5.60 14.74 -10.03
N HIS A 16 -6.08 14.88 -11.28
CA HIS A 16 -7.10 14.00 -11.85
C HIS A 16 -6.67 12.53 -11.83
N HIS A 17 -5.41 12.23 -12.16
CA HIS A 17 -4.89 10.86 -12.08
C HIS A 17 -4.88 10.32 -10.65
N VAL A 18 -4.44 11.11 -9.67
CA VAL A 18 -4.44 10.69 -8.26
C VAL A 18 -5.86 10.40 -7.77
N THR A 19 -6.86 11.20 -8.15
CA THR A 19 -8.28 10.94 -7.79
C THR A 19 -8.82 9.62 -8.38
N ILE A 20 -8.37 9.24 -9.58
CA ILE A 20 -8.72 7.93 -10.17
C ILE A 20 -8.08 6.81 -9.34
N GLY A 21 -6.84 6.99 -8.88
CA GLY A 21 -6.18 6.06 -7.96
C GLY A 21 -6.97 5.85 -6.67
N PHE A 22 -7.45 6.94 -6.06
CA PHE A 22 -8.30 6.87 -4.87
C PHE A 22 -9.59 6.07 -5.11
N SER A 23 -10.23 6.31 -6.24
CA SER A 23 -11.46 5.59 -6.61
C SER A 23 -11.21 4.09 -6.70
N HIS A 24 -10.08 3.67 -7.28
CA HIS A 24 -9.70 2.26 -7.31
C HIS A 24 -9.40 1.70 -5.92
N GLN A 25 -8.74 2.46 -5.05
CA GLN A 25 -8.49 2.05 -3.67
C GLN A 25 -9.79 1.82 -2.89
N ASP A 26 -10.76 2.72 -3.02
CA ASP A 26 -12.08 2.61 -2.38
C ASP A 26 -12.87 1.40 -2.91
N MET A 27 -12.80 1.16 -4.22
CA MET A 27 -13.38 -0.05 -4.82
C MET A 27 -12.72 -1.32 -4.27
N GLY A 28 -11.39 -1.31 -4.10
CA GLY A 28 -10.65 -2.41 -3.48
C GLY A 28 -11.18 -2.72 -2.08
N ALA A 29 -11.33 -1.70 -1.24
CA ALA A 29 -11.86 -1.84 0.11
C ALA A 29 -13.32 -2.32 0.11
N ALA A 30 -14.15 -1.80 -0.80
CA ALA A 30 -15.53 -2.24 -0.94
C ALA A 30 -15.65 -3.71 -1.34
N TYR A 31 -14.79 -4.20 -2.25
CA TYR A 31 -14.75 -5.62 -2.61
C TYR A 31 -14.20 -6.50 -1.50
N GLU A 32 -13.19 -6.03 -0.75
CA GLU A 32 -12.66 -6.76 0.41
C GLU A 32 -13.74 -6.94 1.48
N ASN A 33 -14.51 -5.89 1.77
CA ASN A 33 -15.65 -5.95 2.70
C ASN A 33 -16.75 -6.92 2.25
N LYS A 34 -16.88 -7.16 0.94
CA LYS A 34 -17.79 -8.16 0.37
C LYS A 34 -17.19 -9.58 0.34
N GLY A 35 -15.94 -9.77 0.78
CA GLY A 35 -15.22 -11.03 0.70
C GLY A 35 -14.74 -11.39 -0.71
N MET A 36 -14.87 -10.48 -1.69
CA MET A 36 -14.43 -10.68 -3.07
C MET A 36 -12.95 -10.32 -3.20
N LEU A 37 -12.09 -11.15 -2.61
CA LEU A 37 -10.67 -10.84 -2.41
C LEU A 37 -9.90 -10.64 -3.73
N ASP A 38 -10.19 -11.44 -4.77
CA ASP A 38 -9.48 -11.30 -6.06
C ASP A 38 -9.82 -9.97 -6.75
N ALA A 39 -11.09 -9.56 -6.71
CA ALA A 39 -11.53 -8.26 -7.22
C ALA A 39 -10.92 -7.11 -6.40
N ALA A 40 -10.81 -7.27 -5.08
CA ALA A 40 -10.16 -6.28 -4.23
C ALA A 40 -8.68 -6.09 -4.63
N VAL A 41 -7.94 -7.18 -4.82
CA VAL A 41 -6.53 -7.15 -5.24
C VAL A 41 -6.38 -6.51 -6.63
N GLU A 42 -7.27 -6.81 -7.58
CA GLU A 42 -7.25 -6.19 -8.90
C GLU A 42 -7.37 -4.67 -8.81
N HIS A 43 -8.31 -4.18 -8.00
CA HIS A 43 -8.52 -2.75 -7.80
C HIS A 43 -7.37 -2.06 -7.07
N TYR A 44 -6.80 -2.68 -6.03
CA TYR A 44 -5.60 -2.14 -5.38
C TYR A 44 -4.39 -2.09 -6.32
N LYS A 45 -4.20 -3.08 -7.21
CA LYS A 45 -3.13 -3.06 -8.22
C LYS A 45 -3.30 -1.90 -9.21
N LYS A 46 -4.51 -1.63 -9.68
CA LYS A 46 -4.79 -0.46 -10.53
C LYS A 46 -4.48 0.86 -9.82
N ALA A 47 -4.79 0.97 -8.53
CA ALA A 47 -4.41 2.14 -7.73
C ALA A 47 -2.88 2.28 -7.62
N ILE A 48 -2.17 1.19 -7.37
CA ILE A 48 -0.69 1.15 -7.32
C ILE A 48 -0.09 1.64 -8.65
N GLU A 49 -0.55 1.13 -9.80
CA GLU A 49 -0.04 1.53 -11.13
C GLU A 49 -0.19 3.04 -11.40
N ILE A 50 -1.22 3.67 -10.82
CA ILE A 50 -1.44 5.11 -10.92
C ILE A 50 -0.51 5.85 -9.97
N TYR A 51 -0.45 5.44 -8.70
CA TYR A 51 0.37 6.10 -7.69
C TYR A 51 1.87 5.96 -7.96
N GLU A 52 2.31 4.83 -8.52
CA GLU A 52 3.72 4.55 -8.83
C GLU A 52 4.33 5.59 -9.76
N LYS A 53 3.54 6.15 -10.67
CA LYS A 53 3.97 7.21 -11.60
C LYS A 53 4.37 8.51 -10.91
N HIS A 54 3.92 8.69 -9.66
CA HIS A 54 4.06 9.94 -8.91
C HIS A 54 4.73 9.75 -7.54
N VAL A 55 4.92 8.51 -7.08
CA VAL A 55 5.41 8.21 -5.73
C VAL A 55 6.84 8.68 -5.47
N PHE A 56 7.65 8.82 -6.52
CA PHE A 56 9.05 9.27 -6.46
C PHE A 56 9.25 10.70 -6.97
N ASP A 57 8.18 11.39 -7.32
CA ASP A 57 8.26 12.79 -7.72
C ASP A 57 8.73 13.63 -6.51
N LYS A 58 9.63 14.59 -6.77
CA LYS A 58 10.18 15.48 -5.73
C LYS A 58 9.20 16.60 -5.35
N GLU A 59 8.19 16.83 -6.17
CA GLU A 59 7.15 17.81 -5.92
C GLU A 59 6.19 17.25 -4.86
N GLU A 60 6.08 17.98 -3.75
CA GLU A 60 5.11 17.69 -2.70
C GLU A 60 3.73 18.13 -3.20
N TYR A 61 3.03 17.22 -3.87
CA TYR A 61 1.65 17.43 -4.28
C TYR A 61 0.72 17.52 -3.07
N GLN A 62 -0.45 18.15 -3.24
CA GLN A 62 -1.48 18.24 -2.19
C GLN A 62 -1.89 16.87 -1.61
N PHE A 63 -1.73 15.80 -2.39
CA PHE A 63 -2.04 14.43 -1.97
C PHE A 63 -0.78 13.69 -1.54
N ASN A 64 -0.85 12.99 -0.42
CA ASN A 64 0.24 12.15 0.08
C ASN A 64 0.31 10.83 -0.71
N VAL A 65 0.74 10.88 -1.98
CA VAL A 65 0.79 9.73 -2.89
C VAL A 65 1.63 8.57 -2.32
N LYS A 66 2.69 8.88 -1.58
CA LYS A 66 3.53 7.89 -0.87
C LYS A 66 2.74 7.07 0.14
N GLU A 67 1.89 7.74 0.90
CA GLU A 67 1.03 7.06 1.87
C GLU A 67 -0.04 6.20 1.17
N LEU A 68 -0.66 6.70 0.10
CA LEU A 68 -1.66 5.94 -0.65
C LEU A 68 -1.08 4.70 -1.33
N TYR A 69 0.10 4.84 -1.94
CA TYR A 69 0.86 3.74 -2.50
C TYR A 69 1.17 2.69 -1.44
N SER A 70 1.69 3.12 -0.28
CA SER A 70 2.00 2.26 0.86
C SER A 70 0.76 1.51 1.37
N GLN A 71 -0.36 2.22 1.55
CA GLN A 71 -1.63 1.63 1.99
C GLN A 71 -2.15 0.55 1.04
N CYS A 72 -2.02 0.74 -0.28
CA CYS A 72 -2.43 -0.28 -1.24
C CYS A 72 -1.62 -1.57 -1.11
N HIS A 73 -0.30 -1.47 -0.94
CA HIS A 73 0.56 -2.63 -0.67
C HIS A 73 0.19 -3.33 0.63
N VAL A 74 -0.07 -2.57 1.70
CA VAL A 74 -0.51 -3.14 3.00
C VAL A 74 -1.85 -3.86 2.87
N ASN A 75 -2.82 -3.31 2.13
CA ASN A 75 -4.11 -3.96 1.93
C ASN A 75 -3.99 -5.28 1.15
N ILE A 76 -3.16 -5.32 0.08
CA ILE A 76 -2.90 -6.57 -0.65
C ILE A 76 -2.15 -7.56 0.26
N ALA A 77 -1.18 -7.09 1.05
CA ALA A 77 -0.46 -7.95 1.99
C ALA A 77 -1.40 -8.59 3.01
N ARG A 78 -2.35 -7.83 3.59
CA ARG A 78 -3.39 -8.36 4.48
C ARG A 78 -4.22 -9.44 3.81
N ILE A 79 -4.63 -9.23 2.56
CA ILE A 79 -5.37 -10.24 1.79
C ILE A 79 -4.51 -11.49 1.58
N ASN A 80 -3.23 -11.34 1.27
CA ASN A 80 -2.29 -12.45 1.12
C ASN A 80 -2.08 -13.21 2.44
N SER A 81 -1.95 -12.52 3.58
CA SER A 81 -1.90 -13.14 4.92
C SER A 81 -3.11 -14.03 5.18
N ARG A 82 -4.32 -13.54 4.86
CA ARG A 82 -5.58 -14.30 4.99
C ARG A 82 -5.67 -15.50 4.04
N GLN A 83 -4.94 -15.46 2.92
CA GLN A 83 -4.80 -16.54 1.97
C GLN A 83 -3.59 -17.46 2.25
N ASN A 84 -2.90 -17.27 3.38
CA ASN A 84 -1.70 -18.02 3.79
C ASN A 84 -0.48 -17.81 2.88
N LYS A 85 -0.46 -16.74 2.10
CA LYS A 85 0.64 -16.34 1.21
C LYS A 85 1.57 -15.37 1.93
N TYR A 86 2.25 -15.85 2.96
CA TYR A 86 2.99 -15.00 3.89
C TYR A 86 4.24 -14.37 3.28
N ASP A 87 4.97 -15.10 2.44
CA ASP A 87 6.17 -14.55 1.78
C ASP A 87 5.80 -13.36 0.87
N ASP A 88 4.72 -13.49 0.11
CA ASP A 88 4.17 -12.41 -0.70
C ASP A 88 3.70 -11.23 0.16
N ALA A 89 3.09 -11.51 1.32
CA ALA A 89 2.63 -10.47 2.25
C ALA A 89 3.81 -9.69 2.86
N VAL A 90 4.88 -10.38 3.25
CA VAL A 90 6.12 -9.75 3.74
C VAL A 90 6.76 -8.91 2.65
N GLU A 91 6.86 -9.39 1.41
CA GLU A 91 7.44 -8.63 0.30
C GLU A 91 6.68 -7.31 0.06
N LEU A 92 5.34 -7.36 0.05
CA LEU A 92 4.51 -6.18 -0.15
C LEU A 92 4.60 -5.21 1.04
N ARG A 93 4.59 -5.69 2.28
CA ARG A 93 4.80 -4.84 3.47
C ARG A 93 6.18 -4.20 3.47
N MET A 94 7.22 -4.91 3.06
CA MET A 94 8.57 -4.35 2.91
C MET A 94 8.59 -3.21 1.89
N LYS A 95 7.88 -3.34 0.75
CA LYS A 95 7.73 -2.24 -0.22
C LYS A 95 7.06 -1.02 0.39
N ALA A 96 5.98 -1.21 1.16
CA ALA A 96 5.30 -0.15 1.89
C ALA A 96 6.22 0.56 2.90
N LEU A 97 6.92 -0.20 3.75
CA LEU A 97 7.83 0.33 4.78
C LEU A 97 9.06 1.05 4.21
N ASN A 98 9.47 0.74 2.98
CA ASN A 98 10.57 1.44 2.31
C ASN A 98 10.20 2.82 1.80
N ILE A 99 8.91 3.10 1.63
CA ILE A 99 8.39 4.37 1.12
C ILE A 99 7.91 5.27 2.26
N ASP A 100 7.45 4.69 3.36
CA ASP A 100 7.02 5.46 4.54
C ASP A 100 8.22 6.18 5.19
N LYS A 101 8.07 7.50 5.32
CA LYS A 101 9.05 8.39 5.94
C LYS A 101 9.33 8.01 7.39
N LYS A 102 8.32 7.50 8.13
CA LYS A 102 8.47 7.11 9.55
C LYS A 102 9.41 5.92 9.70
N THR A 103 9.38 5.00 8.75
CA THR A 103 10.15 3.75 8.78
C THR A 103 11.41 3.82 7.92
N SER A 104 11.68 4.96 7.30
CA SER A 104 12.87 5.20 6.46
C SER A 104 14.21 4.97 7.17
N GLN A 105 14.26 5.15 8.50
CA GLN A 105 15.48 4.98 9.30
C GLN A 105 15.68 3.54 9.78
N LEU A 106 14.66 2.68 9.65
CA LEU A 106 14.75 1.28 10.08
C LEU A 106 15.66 0.49 9.14
N THR A 107 16.49 -0.36 9.74
CA THR A 107 17.28 -1.38 9.03
C THR A 107 16.35 -2.41 8.38
N ALA A 108 16.90 -3.18 7.42
CA ALA A 108 16.13 -4.24 6.76
C ALA A 108 15.58 -5.27 7.77
N LYS A 109 16.36 -5.62 8.80
CA LYS A 109 15.93 -6.56 9.84
C LYS A 109 14.82 -6.00 10.72
N GLU A 110 14.87 -4.71 11.05
CA GLU A 110 13.79 -4.06 11.83
C GLU A 110 12.50 -3.96 11.02
N LYS A 111 12.59 -3.69 9.71
CA LYS A 111 11.43 -3.70 8.82
C LYS A 111 10.85 -5.11 8.67
N GLU A 112 11.70 -6.12 8.56
CA GLU A 112 11.27 -7.51 8.49
C GLU A 112 10.57 -7.93 9.80
N ALA A 113 11.13 -7.57 10.96
CA ALA A 113 10.50 -7.80 12.26
C ALA A 113 9.13 -7.10 12.37
N GLN A 114 9.03 -5.85 11.89
CA GLN A 114 7.74 -5.14 11.82
C GLN A 114 6.74 -5.88 10.93
N CYS A 115 7.16 -6.40 9.78
CA CYS A 115 6.28 -7.17 8.90
C CYS A 115 5.73 -8.42 9.61
N TYR A 116 6.58 -9.18 10.30
CA TYR A 116 6.14 -10.36 11.05
C TYR A 116 5.24 -10.00 12.23
N PHE A 117 5.54 -8.91 12.94
CA PHE A 117 4.69 -8.38 13.99
C PHE A 117 3.28 -8.05 13.46
N ASP A 118 3.20 -7.28 12.38
CA ASP A 118 1.91 -6.86 11.82
C ASP A 118 1.10 -8.06 11.28
N ILE A 119 1.75 -9.04 10.64
CA ILE A 119 1.11 -10.27 10.18
C ILE A 119 0.62 -11.09 11.38
N GLY A 120 1.42 -11.17 12.46
CA GLY A 120 1.03 -11.82 13.70
C GLY A 120 -0.22 -11.18 14.33
N GLU A 121 -0.29 -9.85 14.37
CA GLU A 121 -1.48 -9.12 14.85
C GLU A 121 -2.71 -9.39 13.97
N GLU A 122 -2.56 -9.40 12.65
CA GLU A 122 -3.65 -9.75 11.71
C GLU A 122 -4.20 -11.16 11.94
N LEU A 123 -3.30 -12.11 12.21
CA LEU A 123 -3.65 -13.52 12.44
C LEU A 123 -4.20 -13.76 13.84
N TYR A 124 -3.94 -12.89 14.83
CA TYR A 124 -4.34 -13.12 16.22
C TYR A 124 -5.83 -13.43 16.40
N ALA A 125 -6.69 -12.78 15.60
CA ALA A 125 -8.13 -13.02 15.64
C ALA A 125 -8.62 -14.18 14.75
N ILE A 126 -7.75 -14.73 13.90
CA ILE A 126 -8.10 -15.73 12.86
C ILE A 126 -7.50 -17.10 13.20
N ASP A 127 -6.21 -17.13 13.54
CA ASP A 127 -5.40 -18.32 13.79
C ASP A 127 -4.30 -17.97 14.81
N ILE A 128 -4.60 -18.21 16.09
CA ILE A 128 -3.70 -17.89 17.21
C ILE A 128 -2.40 -18.70 17.14
N ASP A 129 -2.47 -19.96 16.69
CA ASP A 129 -1.29 -20.82 16.61
C ASP A 129 -0.28 -20.24 15.62
N ARG A 130 -0.75 -19.79 14.45
CA ARG A 130 0.12 -19.11 13.47
C ARG A 130 0.61 -17.75 13.94
N ALA A 131 -0.23 -16.97 14.64
CA ALA A 131 0.22 -15.70 15.21
C ALA A 131 1.42 -15.90 16.16
N LEU A 132 1.42 -16.99 16.95
CA LEU A 132 2.53 -17.37 17.84
C LEU A 132 3.78 -17.88 17.12
N GLU A 133 3.67 -18.34 15.87
CA GLU A 133 4.83 -18.66 15.04
C GLU A 133 5.53 -17.38 14.58
N PHE A 134 4.77 -16.38 14.14
CA PHE A 134 5.30 -15.10 13.70
C PHE A 134 5.91 -14.29 14.83
N SER A 135 5.39 -14.39 16.05
CA SER A 135 6.00 -13.73 17.22
C SER A 135 7.39 -14.28 17.60
N LYS A 136 7.83 -15.40 17.00
CA LYS A 136 9.12 -16.03 17.24
C LYS A 136 10.13 -15.79 16.11
N LYS A 137 9.70 -15.19 15.00
CA LYS A 137 10.55 -14.79 13.88
C LYS A 137 11.10 -13.38 14.11
#